data_AF-C4XXI7-F1
#
_entry.id   AF-C4XXI7-F1
#
_cell.length_a   1.000
_cell.length_b   1.000
_cell.length_c   1.000
_cell.angle_alpha   90.00
_cell.angle_beta   90.00
_cell.angle_gamma   90.00
#
_symmetry.space_group_name_H-M   'P 1'
#
loop_
_entity.id
_entity.type
_entity.pdbx_description
1 polymer ?
#
loop_
_entity_poly.entity_id
_entity_poly.type
_entity_poly.pdbx_seq_one_letter_code
_entity_poly.pdbx_strand_id
1 'polypeptide(L)'
;MERELRQFDENEKNATGRVPFVKPISDFLMTVFDLGNSKTWLRGRALLVILQQVLGSTIERTITQQVELNAKSEERVLDVLNLLKSMLFPNGKFRESPQLRTKVEQASTRQEALFVLRVFTNETCSKIFGSRCANQACETFFEMVQNDYLNKNLLFEILDTFLLELFPEVNWESY
;
A
#
# COMPACT_ATOMS: atom_id res chain seq x y z
N MET A 1 0.90 -8.66 -26.67
CA MET A 1 0.76 -7.62 -25.63
C MET A 1 -0.09 -8.05 -24.41
N GLU A 2 -1.43 -8.13 -24.43
CA GLU A 2 -2.17 -8.70 -23.27
C GLU A 2 -1.79 -10.17 -22.98
N ARG A 3 -1.55 -10.93 -24.04
CA ARG A 3 -1.01 -12.29 -23.95
C ARG A 3 0.41 -12.35 -23.41
N GLU A 4 1.21 -11.30 -23.60
CA GLU A 4 2.61 -11.27 -23.14
C GLU A 4 2.71 -10.89 -21.66
N LEU A 5 1.81 -10.03 -21.17
CA LEU A 5 1.68 -9.73 -19.74
C LEU A 5 1.08 -10.89 -18.97
N ARG A 6 0.06 -11.55 -19.53
CA ARG A 6 -0.41 -12.83 -18.97
C ARG A 6 0.72 -13.85 -18.98
N GLN A 7 1.50 -13.94 -20.05
CA GLN A 7 2.68 -14.82 -20.06
C GLN A 7 3.74 -14.40 -19.04
N PHE A 8 3.96 -13.11 -18.77
CA PHE A 8 4.91 -12.67 -17.74
C PHE A 8 4.40 -13.03 -16.33
N ASP A 9 3.14 -12.68 -16.04
CA ASP A 9 2.46 -13.03 -14.78
C ASP A 9 2.39 -14.55 -14.59
N GLU A 10 2.06 -15.31 -15.63
CA GLU A 10 1.97 -16.78 -15.62
C GLU A 10 3.37 -17.41 -15.52
N ASN A 11 4.38 -16.93 -16.24
CA ASN A 11 5.73 -17.46 -16.16
C ASN A 11 6.36 -17.22 -14.78
N GLU A 12 6.18 -16.04 -14.19
CA GLU A 12 6.67 -15.79 -12.83
C GLU A 12 5.87 -16.53 -11.76
N LYS A 13 4.54 -16.63 -11.93
CA LYS A 13 3.69 -17.44 -11.04
C LYS A 13 4.00 -18.92 -11.14
N ASN A 14 4.32 -19.44 -12.33
CA ASN A 14 4.76 -20.81 -12.54
C ASN A 14 6.17 -21.07 -12.00
N ALA A 15 7.04 -20.05 -11.94
CA ALA A 15 8.39 -20.16 -11.39
C ALA A 15 8.45 -20.06 -9.86
N THR A 16 7.58 -19.25 -9.24
CA THR A 16 7.63 -18.92 -7.79
C THR A 16 6.43 -19.42 -6.99
N GLY A 17 5.36 -19.88 -7.66
CA GLY A 17 4.10 -20.29 -7.05
C GLY A 17 3.24 -19.12 -6.53
N ARG A 18 3.71 -17.86 -6.65
CA ARG A 18 3.05 -16.66 -6.09
C ARG A 18 2.85 -15.59 -7.15
N VAL A 19 1.88 -14.70 -6.94
CA VAL A 19 1.71 -13.52 -7.80
C VAL A 19 2.81 -12.51 -7.46
N PRO A 20 3.61 -12.03 -8.43
CA PRO A 20 4.67 -11.07 -8.19
C PRO A 20 4.16 -9.77 -7.57
N PHE A 21 4.93 -9.13 -6.68
CA PHE A 21 4.51 -7.88 -6.03
C PHE A 21 4.35 -6.71 -6.99
N VAL A 22 4.99 -6.78 -8.16
CA VAL A 22 4.92 -5.73 -9.18
C VAL A 22 3.49 -5.45 -9.66
N LYS A 23 2.65 -6.49 -9.75
CA LYS A 23 1.29 -6.37 -10.26
C LYS A 23 0.38 -5.54 -9.35
N PRO A 24 0.17 -5.88 -8.06
CA PRO A 24 -0.68 -5.07 -7.18
C PRO A 24 -0.16 -3.64 -7.01
N ILE A 25 1.16 -3.42 -6.99
CA ILE A 25 1.74 -2.06 -6.90
C ILE A 25 1.42 -1.25 -8.15
N SER A 26 1.52 -1.87 -9.32
CA SER A 26 1.25 -1.17 -10.57
C SER A 26 -0.23 -0.87 -10.74
N ASP A 27 -1.12 -1.80 -10.35
CA ASP A 27 -2.57 -1.60 -10.37
C ASP A 27 -3.00 -0.49 -9.40
N PHE A 28 -2.37 -0.42 -8.23
CA PHE A 28 -2.56 0.68 -7.29
C PHE A 28 -2.17 2.02 -7.92
N LEU A 29 -0.98 2.11 -8.53
CA LEU A 29 -0.52 3.34 -9.19
C LEU A 29 -1.43 3.74 -10.36
N MET A 30 -1.90 2.76 -11.15
CA MET A 30 -2.84 3.01 -12.24
C MET A 30 -4.16 3.60 -11.75
N THR A 31 -4.65 3.11 -10.60
CA THR A 31 -5.86 3.60 -9.93
C THR A 31 -5.65 5.02 -9.39
N VAL A 32 -4.58 5.24 -8.62
CA VAL A 32 -4.28 6.53 -7.97
C VAL A 32 -4.04 7.64 -9.00
N PHE A 33 -3.35 7.34 -10.10
CA PHE A 33 -3.06 8.31 -11.15
C PHE A 33 -4.17 8.42 -12.22
N ASP A 34 -5.28 7.70 -12.04
CA ASP A 34 -6.42 7.65 -12.98
C ASP A 34 -5.99 7.40 -14.44
N LEU A 35 -5.02 6.50 -14.63
CA LEU A 35 -4.44 6.21 -15.95
C LEU A 35 -5.30 5.25 -16.78
N GLY A 36 -6.38 4.70 -16.19
CA GLY A 36 -7.32 3.76 -16.80
C GLY A 36 -8.47 4.40 -17.58
N ASN A 37 -8.73 5.70 -17.43
CA ASN A 37 -9.89 6.34 -18.05
C ASN A 37 -9.69 6.63 -19.56
N SER A 38 -10.78 6.40 -20.32
CA SER A 38 -10.88 6.07 -21.76
C SER A 38 -10.10 6.88 -22.82
N LYS A 39 -9.62 8.10 -22.57
CA LYS A 39 -8.88 8.89 -23.58
C LYS A 39 -7.39 8.58 -23.64
N THR A 40 -6.84 7.94 -22.61
CA THR A 40 -5.40 7.68 -22.45
C THR A 40 -5.12 6.23 -22.06
N TRP A 41 -6.09 5.33 -22.17
CA TRP A 41 -5.94 3.92 -21.77
C TRP A 41 -4.70 3.26 -22.40
N LEU A 42 -4.37 3.58 -23.66
CA LEU A 42 -3.16 3.07 -24.31
C LEU A 42 -1.86 3.62 -23.69
N ARG A 43 -1.85 4.89 -23.28
CA ARG A 43 -0.72 5.51 -22.56
C ARG A 43 -0.58 4.96 -21.15
N GLY A 44 -1.69 4.81 -20.44
CA GLY A 44 -1.72 4.18 -19.13
C GLY A 44 -1.21 2.74 -19.20
N ARG A 45 -1.63 1.98 -20.22
CA ARG A 45 -1.12 0.63 -20.44
C ARG A 45 0.37 0.60 -20.79
N ALA A 46 0.86 1.51 -21.63
CA ALA A 46 2.29 1.59 -21.94
C ALA A 46 3.12 1.91 -20.68
N LEU A 47 2.65 2.84 -19.84
CA LEU A 47 3.27 3.17 -18.56
C LEU A 47 3.27 1.97 -17.60
N LEU A 48 2.16 1.24 -17.51
CA LEU A 48 2.05 0.01 -16.71
C LEU A 48 3.11 -1.02 -17.15
N VAL A 49 3.22 -1.29 -18.44
CA VAL A 49 4.23 -2.23 -18.96
C VAL A 49 5.65 -1.74 -18.67
N ILE A 50 5.94 -0.46 -18.91
CA ILE A 50 7.27 0.10 -18.64
C ILE A 50 7.60 0.00 -17.15
N LEU A 51 6.66 0.32 -16.26
CA LEU A 51 6.84 0.23 -14.82
C LEU A 51 7.14 -1.21 -14.40
N GLN A 52 6.38 -2.17 -14.93
CA GLN A 52 6.60 -3.60 -14.66
C GLN A 52 7.94 -4.10 -15.18
N GLN A 53 8.36 -3.69 -16.38
CA GLN A 53 9.62 -4.13 -16.97
C GLN A 53 10.85 -3.48 -16.30
N VAL A 54 10.77 -2.20 -15.94
CA VAL A 54 11.90 -1.46 -15.34
C VAL A 54 12.05 -1.80 -13.87
N LEU A 55 10.93 -1.93 -13.15
CA LEU A 55 10.94 -2.06 -11.69
C LEU A 55 10.53 -3.45 -11.20
N GLY A 56 10.06 -4.37 -12.04
CA GLY A 56 9.52 -5.65 -11.58
C GLY A 56 10.47 -6.43 -10.67
N SER A 57 11.68 -6.70 -11.15
CA SER A 57 12.71 -7.40 -10.36
C SER A 57 13.23 -6.57 -9.17
N THR A 58 13.23 -5.23 -9.29
CA THR A 58 13.68 -4.34 -8.22
C THR A 58 12.67 -4.27 -7.09
N ILE A 59 11.38 -4.19 -7.41
CA ILE A 59 10.26 -4.21 -6.47
C ILE A 59 10.26 -5.55 -5.74
N GLU A 60 10.32 -6.66 -6.47
CA GLU A 60 10.32 -8.00 -5.90
C GLU A 60 11.51 -8.19 -4.95
N ARG A 61 12.72 -7.81 -5.39
CA ARG A 61 13.93 -7.87 -4.56
C ARG A 61 13.79 -6.98 -3.33
N THR A 62 13.36 -5.74 -3.49
CA THR A 62 13.30 -4.77 -2.38
C THR A 62 12.30 -5.25 -1.33
N ILE A 63 11.10 -5.67 -1.75
CA ILE A 63 10.06 -6.14 -0.83
C ILE A 63 10.51 -7.43 -0.15
N THR A 64 11.04 -8.39 -0.88
CA THR A 64 11.57 -9.64 -0.30
C THR A 64 12.65 -9.33 0.72
N GLN A 65 13.62 -8.48 0.39
CA GLN A 65 14.67 -8.07 1.33
C GLN A 65 14.10 -7.39 2.59
N GLN A 66 13.11 -6.51 2.44
CA GLN A 66 12.47 -5.86 3.60
C GLN A 66 11.71 -6.86 4.48
N VAL A 67 11.02 -7.83 3.88
CA VAL A 67 10.34 -8.91 4.61
C VAL A 67 11.37 -9.78 5.33
N GLU A 68 12.47 -10.13 4.68
CA GLU A 68 13.54 -10.92 5.29
C GLU A 68 14.19 -10.21 6.48
N LEU A 69 14.47 -8.92 6.36
CA LEU A 69 15.09 -8.14 7.42
C LEU A 69 14.16 -7.89 8.60
N ASN A 70 12.87 -7.64 8.35
CA ASN A 70 11.95 -7.16 9.39
C ASN A 70 11.01 -8.25 9.93
N ALA A 71 10.61 -9.23 9.12
CA ALA A 71 9.63 -10.25 9.50
C ALA A 71 10.25 -11.61 9.86
N LYS A 72 11.43 -11.95 9.32
CA LYS A 72 12.12 -13.21 9.67
C LYS A 72 13.02 -13.08 10.91
N SER A 73 13.26 -11.87 11.40
CA SER A 73 14.02 -11.64 12.64
C SER A 73 13.08 -11.66 13.85
N GLU A 74 13.27 -12.64 14.74
CA GLU A 74 12.50 -12.78 15.98
C GLU A 74 12.60 -11.50 16.85
N GLU A 75 13.78 -10.90 16.92
CA GLU A 75 14.02 -9.65 17.66
C GLU A 75 13.16 -8.50 17.11
N ARG A 76 13.10 -8.36 15.78
CA ARG A 76 12.28 -7.31 15.14
C ARG A 76 10.79 -7.55 15.34
N VAL A 77 10.35 -8.80 15.28
CA VAL A 77 8.96 -9.15 15.57
C VAL A 77 8.63 -8.82 17.03
N LEU A 78 9.53 -9.17 17.96
CA LEU A 78 9.37 -8.84 19.38
C LEU A 78 9.31 -7.33 19.62
N ASP A 79 10.15 -6.53 18.95
CA ASP A 79 10.13 -5.08 19.02
C ASP A 79 8.80 -4.51 18.54
N VAL A 80 8.28 -5.00 17.41
CA VAL A 80 6.98 -4.59 16.87
C VAL A 80 5.85 -4.97 17.83
N LEU A 81 5.89 -6.17 18.42
CA LEU A 81 4.91 -6.61 19.40
C LEU A 81 4.97 -5.78 20.69
N ASN A 82 6.16 -5.46 21.17
CA ASN A 82 6.35 -4.59 22.33
C ASN A 82 5.86 -3.16 22.05
N LEU A 83 6.14 -2.64 20.85
CA LEU A 83 5.63 -1.36 20.40
C LEU A 83 4.10 -1.36 20.36
N LEU A 84 3.48 -2.37 19.75
CA LEU A 84 2.03 -2.53 19.71
C LEU A 84 1.44 -2.63 21.12
N LYS A 85 2.04 -3.45 21.99
CA LYS A 85 1.67 -3.57 23.40
C LYS A 85 1.76 -2.23 24.11
N SER A 86 2.82 -1.46 23.90
CA SER A 86 3.00 -0.15 24.53
C SER A 86 1.98 0.89 24.03
N MET A 87 1.57 0.80 22.76
CA MET A 87 0.57 1.67 22.15
C MET A 87 -0.85 1.36 22.63
N LEU A 88 -1.19 0.08 22.77
CA LEU A 88 -2.52 -0.37 23.19
C LEU A 88 -2.67 -0.44 24.71
N PHE A 89 -1.62 -0.86 25.41
CA PHE A 89 -1.61 -1.08 26.87
C PHE A 89 -0.46 -0.32 27.57
N PRO A 90 -0.43 1.03 27.48
CA PRO A 90 0.56 1.82 28.20
C PRO A 90 0.46 1.52 29.70
N ASN A 91 1.60 1.19 30.33
CA ASN A 91 1.67 0.78 31.75
C ASN A 91 0.77 -0.41 32.12
N GLY A 92 0.47 -1.29 31.16
CA GLY A 92 -0.35 -2.49 31.37
C GLY A 92 -1.86 -2.22 31.46
N LYS A 93 -2.31 -0.99 31.21
CA LYS A 93 -3.73 -0.64 31.13
C LYS A 93 -4.10 -0.28 29.71
N PHE A 94 -5.28 -0.69 29.27
CA PHE A 94 -5.77 -0.28 27.96
C PHE A 94 -5.78 1.24 27.86
N ARG A 95 -5.25 1.75 26.74
CA ARG A 95 -5.03 3.18 26.52
C ARG A 95 -6.35 3.95 26.67
N GLU A 96 -6.32 4.97 27.53
CA GLU A 96 -7.43 5.91 27.65
C GLU A 96 -7.63 6.66 26.32
N SER A 97 -8.89 7.00 26.01
CA SER A 97 -9.19 7.76 24.80
C SER A 97 -8.39 9.07 24.79
N PRO A 98 -7.61 9.35 23.75
CA PRO A 98 -6.85 10.58 23.67
C PRO A 98 -7.79 11.78 23.67
N GLN A 99 -7.29 12.94 24.10
CA GLN A 99 -8.05 14.18 24.01
C GLN A 99 -8.53 14.41 22.58
N LEU A 100 -9.83 14.69 22.43
CA LEU A 100 -10.44 14.94 21.13
C LEU A 100 -9.86 16.23 20.56
N ARG A 101 -9.22 16.11 19.39
CA ARG A 101 -8.72 17.26 18.64
C ARG A 101 -9.85 18.15 18.20
N THR A 102 -9.67 19.46 18.29
CA THR A 102 -10.63 20.44 17.78
C THR A 102 -10.71 20.39 16.26
N LYS A 103 -11.83 20.84 15.68
CA LYS A 103 -12.00 20.93 14.22
C LYS A 103 -10.93 21.80 13.55
N VAL A 104 -10.48 22.84 14.25
CA VAL A 104 -9.43 23.76 13.77
C VAL A 104 -8.08 23.04 13.71
N GLU A 105 -7.69 22.33 14.77
CA GLU A 105 -6.45 21.55 14.79
C GLU A 105 -6.46 20.44 13.73
N GLN A 106 -7.59 19.76 13.54
CA GLN A 106 -7.74 18.74 12.51
C GLN A 106 -7.56 19.35 11.11
N ALA A 107 -8.21 20.48 10.84
CA ALA A 107 -8.11 21.17 9.56
C ALA A 107 -6.68 21.68 9.27
N SER A 108 -6.01 22.28 10.27
CA SER A 108 -4.62 22.75 10.14
C SER A 108 -3.67 21.59 9.83
N THR A 109 -3.70 20.51 10.60
CA THR A 109 -2.84 19.34 10.29
C THR A 109 -3.18 18.69 8.97
N ARG A 110 -4.45 18.66 8.56
CA ARG A 110 -4.84 18.16 7.23
C ARG A 110 -4.20 18.98 6.12
N GLN A 111 -4.22 20.30 6.22
CA GLN A 111 -3.60 21.19 5.23
C GLN A 111 -2.08 21.05 5.19
N GLU A 112 -1.43 20.99 6.35
CA GLU A 112 0.02 20.80 6.46
C GLU A 112 0.47 19.45 5.88
N ALA A 113 -0.23 18.37 6.24
CA ALA A 113 0.05 17.03 5.72
C ALA A 113 -0.13 16.96 4.20
N LEU A 114 -1.20 17.56 3.68
CA LEU A 114 -1.46 17.62 2.24
C LEU A 114 -0.38 18.40 1.51
N PHE A 115 0.08 19.52 2.07
CA PHE A 115 1.17 20.31 1.49
C PHE A 115 2.46 19.49 1.40
N VAL A 116 2.87 18.85 2.50
CA VAL A 116 4.09 18.01 2.52
C VAL A 116 3.97 16.87 1.51
N LEU A 117 2.82 16.20 1.47
CA LEU A 117 2.58 15.10 0.53
C LEU A 117 2.61 15.57 -0.92
N ARG A 118 2.05 16.75 -1.23
CA ARG A 118 2.09 17.34 -2.57
C ARG A 118 3.52 17.63 -3.00
N VAL A 119 4.36 18.19 -2.13
CA VAL A 119 5.78 18.46 -2.44
C VAL A 119 6.48 17.15 -2.75
N PHE A 120 6.39 16.17 -1.85
CA PHE A 120 7.01 14.85 -2.01
C PHE A 120 6.55 14.14 -3.30
N THR A 121 5.24 14.13 -3.55
CA THR A 121 4.66 13.48 -4.73
C THR A 121 5.10 14.19 -6.02
N ASN A 122 5.17 15.52 -6.03
CA ASN A 122 5.64 16.24 -7.20
C ASN A 122 7.12 15.95 -7.48
N GLU A 123 7.98 15.99 -6.48
CA GLU A 123 9.42 15.72 -6.63
C GLU A 123 9.69 14.31 -7.15
N THR A 124 8.92 13.33 -6.68
CA THR A 124 9.11 11.91 -7.00
C THR A 124 8.44 11.52 -8.31
N CYS A 125 7.21 11.97 -8.56
CA CYS A 125 6.35 11.42 -9.61
C CYS A 125 6.16 12.34 -10.82
N SER A 126 6.43 13.66 -10.72
CA SER A 126 6.12 14.59 -11.82
C SER A 126 6.96 14.35 -13.07
N LYS A 127 8.17 13.82 -12.94
CA LYS A 127 9.04 13.49 -14.09
C LYS A 127 8.48 12.33 -14.91
N ILE A 128 7.75 11.42 -14.27
CA ILE A 128 7.22 10.19 -14.88
C ILE A 128 5.79 10.41 -15.38
N PHE A 129 4.93 11.01 -14.54
CA PHE A 129 3.50 11.12 -14.80
C PHE A 129 3.05 12.54 -15.17
N GLY A 130 3.93 13.54 -15.04
CA GLY A 130 3.62 14.95 -15.23
C GLY A 130 3.05 15.61 -13.96
N SER A 131 3.40 16.88 -13.72
CA SER A 131 3.03 17.58 -12.48
C SER A 131 1.52 17.68 -12.26
N ARG A 132 0.72 17.91 -13.31
CA ARG A 132 -0.74 17.95 -13.18
C ARG A 132 -1.31 16.61 -12.69
N CYS A 133 -0.84 15.51 -13.26
CA CYS A 133 -1.28 14.17 -12.89
C CYS A 133 -0.80 13.80 -11.48
N ALA A 134 0.45 14.13 -11.12
CA ALA A 134 1.00 13.92 -9.79
C ALA A 134 0.23 14.69 -8.70
N ASN A 135 -0.17 15.94 -8.96
CA ASN A 135 -1.00 16.71 -8.03
C ASN A 135 -2.39 16.09 -7.87
N GLN A 136 -3.04 15.68 -8.96
CA GLN A 136 -4.35 15.02 -8.88
C GLN A 136 -4.27 13.68 -8.14
N ALA A 137 -3.26 12.87 -8.44
CA ALA A 137 -2.97 11.62 -7.77
C ALA A 137 -2.74 11.80 -6.26
N CYS A 138 -2.01 12.85 -5.88
CA CYS A 138 -1.78 13.21 -4.49
C CYS A 138 -3.11 13.51 -3.77
N GLU A 139 -4.00 14.30 -4.37
CA GLU A 139 -5.32 14.59 -3.78
C GLU A 139 -6.15 13.32 -3.64
N THR A 140 -6.24 12.51 -4.70
CA THR A 140 -7.01 11.26 -4.68
C THR A 140 -6.48 10.31 -3.61
N PHE A 141 -5.16 10.12 -3.54
CA PHE A 141 -4.54 9.29 -2.51
C PHE A 141 -4.79 9.83 -1.09
N PHE A 142 -4.64 11.14 -0.90
CA PHE A 142 -4.86 11.75 0.40
C PHE A 142 -6.31 11.57 0.86
N GLU A 143 -7.30 11.84 -0.01
CA GLU A 143 -8.71 11.63 0.32
C GLU A 143 -9.05 10.16 0.59
N MET A 144 -8.41 9.21 -0.09
CA MET A 144 -8.56 7.78 0.23
C MET A 144 -8.08 7.47 1.64
N VAL A 145 -6.91 7.97 2.04
CA VAL A 145 -6.36 7.78 3.39
C VAL A 145 -7.15 8.54 4.45
N GLN A 146 -7.83 9.63 4.11
CA GLN A 146 -8.73 10.33 5.04
C GLN A 146 -10.09 9.62 5.21
N ASN A 147 -10.38 8.56 4.46
CA ASN A 147 -11.65 7.86 4.51
C ASN A 147 -11.64 6.74 5.56
N ASP A 148 -12.30 6.98 6.69
CA ASP A 148 -12.39 6.01 7.79
C ASP A 148 -13.02 4.66 7.39
N TYR A 149 -13.94 4.65 6.42
CA TYR A 149 -14.56 3.40 5.97
C TYR A 149 -13.55 2.54 5.19
N LEU A 150 -12.82 3.16 4.26
CA LEU A 150 -11.76 2.47 3.50
C LEU A 150 -10.65 1.97 4.44
N ASN A 151 -10.23 2.80 5.39
CA ASN A 151 -9.21 2.44 6.37
C ASN A 151 -9.64 1.27 7.27
N LYS A 152 -10.90 1.26 7.72
CA LYS A 152 -11.45 0.15 8.53
C LYS A 152 -11.51 -1.14 7.72
N ASN A 153 -12.00 -1.07 6.48
CA ASN A 153 -12.05 -2.23 5.61
C ASN A 153 -10.65 -2.81 5.36
N LEU A 154 -9.69 -1.96 5.02
CA LEU A 154 -8.30 -2.36 4.83
C LEU A 154 -7.71 -3.00 6.09
N LEU A 155 -7.97 -2.42 7.26
CA LEU A 155 -7.49 -2.97 8.53
C LEU A 155 -8.08 -4.36 8.80
N PHE A 156 -9.38 -4.57 8.56
CA PHE A 156 -10.02 -5.87 8.74
C PHE A 156 -9.50 -6.90 7.74
N GLU A 157 -9.31 -6.55 6.47
CA GLU A 157 -8.72 -7.45 5.48
C GLU A 157 -7.29 -7.88 5.87
N ILE A 158 -6.47 -6.94 6.36
CA ILE A 158 -5.12 -7.23 6.86
C ILE A 158 -5.20 -8.16 8.08
N LEU A 159 -6.08 -7.87 9.04
CA LEU A 159 -6.23 -8.66 10.25
C LEU A 159 -6.71 -10.09 9.94
N ASP A 160 -7.71 -10.24 9.08
CA ASP A 160 -8.23 -11.53 8.66
C ASP A 160 -7.14 -12.36 7.98
N THR A 161 -6.40 -11.75 7.04
CA THR A 161 -5.28 -12.41 6.36
C THR A 161 -4.20 -12.86 7.37
N PHE A 162 -3.87 -12.02 8.34
CA PHE A 162 -2.87 -12.33 9.36
C PHE A 162 -3.32 -13.44 10.31
N LEU A 163 -4.58 -13.42 10.74
CA LEU A 163 -5.14 -14.43 11.63
C LEU A 163 -5.25 -15.81 10.96
N LEU A 164 -5.64 -15.85 9.68
CA LEU A 164 -5.71 -17.09 8.91
C LEU A 164 -4.32 -17.72 8.70
N GLU A 165 -3.29 -16.89 8.51
CA GLU A 165 -1.91 -17.39 8.37
C GLU A 165 -1.32 -17.88 9.71
N LEU A 166 -1.66 -17.21 10.82
CA LEU A 166 -1.21 -17.62 12.16
C LEU A 166 -1.94 -18.84 12.71
N PHE A 167 -3.24 -18.96 12.42
CA PHE A 167 -4.10 -20.03 12.90
C PHE A 167 -4.84 -20.69 11.73
N PRO A 168 -4.15 -21.49 10.89
CA PRO A 168 -4.75 -22.12 9.72
C PRO A 168 -5.95 -23.03 10.06
N GLU A 169 -6.01 -23.54 11.30
CA GLU A 169 -7.12 -24.33 11.84
C GLU A 169 -8.43 -23.55 12.01
N VAL A 170 -8.36 -22.22 12.02
CA VAL A 170 -9.52 -21.32 12.15
C VAL A 170 -10.24 -21.14 10.80
N ASN A 171 -9.78 -21.79 9.73
CA ASN A 171 -10.31 -21.57 8.38
C ASN A 171 -11.85 -21.70 8.34
N TRP A 172 -12.48 -20.54 8.15
CA TRP A 172 -13.93 -20.33 8.28
C TRP A 172 -14.74 -21.02 7.18
N GLU A 173 -14.07 -21.61 6.17
CA GLU A 173 -14.67 -22.42 5.11
C GLU A 173 -15.14 -23.82 5.58
N SER A 174 -14.94 -24.15 6.86
CA SER A 174 -15.30 -25.45 7.45
C SER A 174 -16.71 -25.52 8.06
N TYR A 175 -17.56 -24.51 7.86
CA TYR A 175 -18.97 -24.45 8.26
C TYR A 175 -19.85 -23.95 7.11
#